data_AF-A0A2N6U1A8-F1
#
_entry.id   AF-A0A2N6U1A8-F1
#
_cell.length_a   1.000
_cell.length_b   1.000
_cell.length_c   1.000
_cell.angle_alpha   90.00
_cell.angle_beta   90.00
_cell.angle_gamma   90.00
#
_symmetry.space_group_name_H-M   'P 1'
#
loop_
_entity.id
_entity.type
_entity.pdbx_description
1 polymer ?
#
loop_
_entity_poly.entity_id
_entity_poly.type
_entity_poly.pdbx_seq_one_letter_code
_entity_poly.pdbx_strand_id
1 'polypeptide(L)'
;MARRSPSTPAKGSAKTTKNAAKTSTDGQKKPGRFKQIIEVFKYTQEMDRSTLPMMLLAMAASIAVGLLVTWLVFNSPWYGVFMGLMVGLLIAMLILARKAERAAFARIKGQPGAALAAMQSIRRGWNVEDEPVQIDPRSQKMLFRASGRSGVAIVAEDSSAISMRLLEKERRAIRRVLQHDSVPVHQIVVGDGDGEVPLHKLSSYMQRMKKPLTKSEGAAVSQRLNVLHRSLRQSMPKGIDPMRARPNRKAMRGR
;
A
#
# COMPACT_ATOMS: atom_id res chain seq x y z
N MET A 1 9.01 66.54 18.36
CA MET A 1 8.10 67.68 18.10
C MET A 1 7.11 67.23 17.04
N ALA A 2 5.89 66.82 17.37
CA ALA A 2 4.75 67.62 17.83
C ALA A 2 3.78 67.90 16.66
N ARG A 3 2.58 67.32 16.80
CA ARG A 3 1.24 67.78 16.32
C ARG A 3 1.02 67.73 14.80
N ARG A 4 -0.13 67.25 14.30
CA ARG A 4 -1.48 67.78 14.55
C ARG A 4 -2.59 66.74 14.32
N SER A 5 -3.57 66.75 15.21
CA SER A 5 -4.96 66.24 15.09
C SER A 5 -5.81 67.17 14.17
N PRO A 6 -7.15 67.09 14.12
CA PRO A 6 -8.11 65.98 13.92
C PRO A 6 -9.13 66.27 12.79
N SER A 7 -9.94 65.29 12.35
CA SER A 7 -11.25 65.56 11.75
C SER A 7 -12.18 64.33 11.84
N THR A 8 -13.14 64.41 12.77
CA THR A 8 -14.43 63.68 12.83
C THR A 8 -15.37 64.25 11.72
N PRO A 9 -16.55 63.70 11.29
CA PRO A 9 -17.34 62.52 11.69
C PRO A 9 -17.78 61.61 10.51
N ALA A 10 -18.44 60.47 10.78
CA ALA A 10 -19.78 60.13 10.24
C ALA A 10 -20.18 58.68 10.54
N LYS A 11 -21.29 58.53 11.29
CA LYS A 11 -22.04 57.29 11.47
C LYS A 11 -22.69 56.89 10.13
N GLY A 12 -22.53 55.64 9.71
CA GLY A 12 -23.39 55.06 8.66
C GLY A 12 -22.87 53.80 7.98
N SER A 13 -22.69 52.68 8.69
CA SER A 13 -22.48 51.37 8.02
C SER A 13 -22.70 50.14 8.93
N ALA A 14 -23.53 50.26 9.97
CA ALA A 14 -23.85 49.13 10.85
C ALA A 14 -25.16 48.42 10.45
N LYS A 15 -25.24 47.83 9.24
CA LYS A 15 -26.38 46.93 8.92
C LYS A 15 -26.19 45.85 7.85
N THR A 16 -24.97 45.52 7.40
CA THR A 16 -24.79 44.50 6.34
C THR A 16 -24.01 43.24 6.75
N THR A 17 -23.46 43.15 7.97
CA THR A 17 -22.62 42.00 8.39
C THR A 17 -23.29 41.03 9.38
N LYS A 18 -24.62 40.91 9.38
CA LYS A 18 -25.35 39.97 10.27
C LYS A 18 -26.10 38.81 9.61
N ASN A 19 -25.96 38.60 8.30
CA ASN A 19 -26.62 37.48 7.59
C ASN A 19 -25.67 36.48 6.91
N ALA A 20 -24.36 36.55 7.17
CA ALA A 20 -23.38 35.60 6.59
C ALA A 20 -22.78 34.61 7.62
N ALA A 21 -23.35 34.52 8.82
CA ALA A 21 -22.86 33.66 9.92
C ALA A 21 -23.92 32.67 10.44
N LYS A 22 -24.82 32.22 9.56
CA LYS A 22 -25.72 31.10 9.79
C LYS A 22 -25.95 30.38 8.47
N THR A 23 -25.04 29.49 8.07
CA THR A 23 -25.27 28.29 7.24
C THR A 23 -23.90 27.68 6.93
N SER A 24 -23.50 26.69 7.73
CA SER A 24 -22.45 25.67 7.49
C SER A 24 -21.77 25.26 8.80
N THR A 25 -22.56 24.90 9.80
CA THR A 25 -22.12 23.94 10.80
C THR A 25 -23.09 22.78 10.76
N ASP A 26 -23.22 22.19 9.57
CA ASP A 26 -23.77 20.84 9.47
C ASP A 26 -22.66 19.93 9.95
N GLY A 27 -22.63 19.71 11.27
CA GLY A 27 -21.76 18.73 11.87
C GLY A 27 -22.09 17.40 11.25
N GLN A 28 -21.27 16.94 10.30
CA GLN A 28 -21.18 15.53 9.94
C GLN A 28 -20.94 14.78 11.25
N LYS A 29 -22.02 14.34 11.88
CA LYS A 29 -21.99 13.42 12.99
C LYS A 29 -21.28 12.20 12.45
N LYS A 30 -20.01 12.04 12.84
CA LYS A 30 -19.24 10.81 12.63
C LYS A 30 -20.23 9.67 12.89
N PRO A 31 -20.55 8.81 11.91
CA PRO A 31 -21.54 7.78 12.12
C PRO A 31 -21.14 7.04 13.40
N GLY A 32 -22.09 6.88 14.34
CA GLY A 32 -21.76 6.30 15.64
C GLY A 32 -20.98 5.00 15.44
N ARG A 33 -20.04 4.68 16.33
CA ARG A 33 -19.13 3.51 16.16
C ARG A 33 -19.89 2.24 15.76
N PHE A 34 -21.11 2.06 16.28
CA PHE A 34 -22.04 0.99 15.89
C PHE A 34 -22.56 1.09 14.44
N LYS A 35 -22.95 2.28 13.96
CA LYS A 35 -23.33 2.48 12.55
C LYS A 35 -22.15 2.23 11.62
N GLN A 36 -20.93 2.64 11.99
CA GLN A 36 -19.72 2.33 11.23
C GLN A 36 -19.45 0.82 11.15
N ILE A 37 -19.61 0.10 12.26
CA ILE A 37 -19.47 -1.37 12.28
C ILE A 37 -20.55 -2.04 11.41
N ILE A 38 -21.81 -1.58 11.50
CA ILE A 38 -22.91 -2.09 10.68
C ILE A 38 -22.70 -1.79 9.19
N GLU A 39 -22.17 -0.62 8.86
CA GLU A 39 -21.90 -0.20 7.48
C GLU A 39 -20.75 -1.00 6.88
N VAL A 40 -19.66 -1.20 7.63
CA VAL A 40 -18.57 -2.12 7.24
C VAL A 40 -19.09 -3.55 7.12
N PHE A 41 -19.97 -4.00 8.01
CA PHE A 41 -20.57 -5.34 7.95
C PHE A 41 -21.47 -5.50 6.72
N LYS A 42 -22.35 -4.53 6.43
CA LYS A 42 -23.22 -4.52 5.23
C LYS A 42 -22.40 -4.49 3.95
N TYR A 43 -21.38 -3.66 3.89
CA TYR A 43 -20.46 -3.57 2.77
C TYR A 43 -19.67 -4.86 2.54
N THR A 44 -19.26 -5.52 3.63
CA THR A 44 -18.61 -6.84 3.57
C THR A 44 -19.60 -7.92 3.13
N GLN A 45 -20.87 -7.83 3.52
CA GLN A 45 -21.92 -8.77 3.12
C GLN A 45 -22.27 -8.66 1.63
N GLU A 46 -22.37 -7.43 1.11
CA GLU A 46 -22.64 -7.18 -0.32
C GLU A 46 -21.51 -7.69 -1.22
N MET A 47 -20.27 -7.59 -0.75
CA MET A 47 -19.10 -8.02 -1.51
C MET A 47 -18.89 -9.53 -1.45
N ASP A 48 -19.32 -10.21 -0.37
CA ASP A 48 -19.15 -11.65 -0.26
C ASP A 48 -20.16 -12.31 0.71
N ARG A 49 -21.30 -12.74 0.15
CA ARG A 49 -22.44 -13.37 0.86
C ARG A 49 -22.05 -14.64 1.64
N SER A 50 -20.93 -15.27 1.30
CA SER A 50 -20.40 -16.47 1.98
C SER A 50 -19.63 -16.17 3.27
N THR A 51 -19.33 -14.89 3.58
CA THR A 51 -18.54 -14.50 4.77
C THR A 51 -19.27 -14.81 6.06
N LEU A 52 -20.56 -14.48 6.09
CA LEU A 52 -21.41 -14.57 7.27
C LEU A 52 -21.61 -16.03 7.74
N PRO A 53 -21.97 -17.01 6.87
CA PRO A 53 -22.06 -18.40 7.31
C PRO A 53 -20.71 -18.97 7.74
N MET A 54 -19.60 -18.58 7.11
CA MET A 54 -18.27 -19.08 7.46
C MET A 54 -17.77 -18.50 8.81
N MET A 55 -18.08 -17.24 9.13
CA MET A 55 -17.81 -16.66 10.45
C MET A 55 -18.67 -17.29 11.55
N LEU A 56 -19.97 -17.50 11.28
CA LEU A 56 -20.86 -18.18 12.22
C LEU A 56 -20.42 -19.63 12.47
N LEU A 57 -20.02 -20.35 11.42
CA LEU A 57 -19.48 -21.71 11.52
C LEU A 57 -18.17 -21.71 12.31
N ALA A 58 -17.26 -20.78 12.04
CA ALA A 58 -16.01 -20.68 12.79
C ALA A 58 -16.23 -20.36 14.27
N MET A 59 -17.20 -19.49 14.58
CA MET A 59 -17.57 -19.16 15.96
C MET A 59 -18.22 -20.37 16.66
N ALA A 60 -19.19 -21.01 16.01
CA ALA A 60 -19.85 -22.21 16.54
C ALA A 60 -18.85 -23.37 16.76
N ALA A 61 -17.94 -23.60 15.81
CA ALA A 61 -16.89 -24.60 15.92
C ALA A 61 -15.92 -24.29 17.07
N SER A 62 -15.53 -23.03 17.24
CA SER A 62 -14.64 -22.62 18.33
C SER A 62 -15.29 -22.80 19.71
N ILE A 63 -16.59 -22.51 19.82
CA ILE A 63 -17.37 -22.75 21.04
C ILE A 63 -17.50 -24.25 21.31
N ALA A 64 -17.81 -25.07 20.29
CA ALA A 64 -17.91 -26.51 20.41
C ALA A 64 -16.58 -27.15 20.87
N VAL A 65 -15.46 -26.71 20.29
CA VAL A 65 -14.11 -27.16 20.70
C VAL A 65 -13.79 -26.70 22.13
N GLY A 66 -14.08 -25.44 22.46
CA GLY A 66 -13.88 -24.90 23.81
C GLY A 66 -14.65 -25.67 24.88
N LEU A 67 -15.91 -26.02 24.59
CA LEU A 67 -16.74 -26.87 25.44
C LEU A 67 -16.16 -28.27 25.61
N LEU A 68 -15.75 -28.92 24.52
CA LEU A 68 -15.24 -30.29 24.53
C LEU A 68 -13.92 -30.40 25.31
N VAL A 69 -13.00 -29.45 25.11
CA VAL A 69 -11.72 -29.38 25.83
C VAL A 69 -11.94 -29.13 27.32
N THR A 70 -12.83 -28.21 27.67
CA THR A 70 -13.03 -27.84 29.08
C THR A 70 -13.84 -28.89 29.84
N TRP A 71 -14.77 -29.55 29.17
CA TRP A 71 -15.49 -30.70 29.73
C TRP A 71 -14.53 -31.85 30.03
N LEU A 72 -13.59 -32.15 29.11
CA LEU A 72 -12.61 -33.23 29.28
C LEU A 72 -11.56 -32.93 30.38
N VAL A 73 -11.15 -31.66 30.54
CA VAL A 73 -10.04 -31.28 31.44
C VAL A 73 -10.53 -30.82 32.82
N PHE A 74 -11.61 -30.05 32.88
CA PHE A 74 -12.05 -29.37 34.12
C PHE A 74 -13.42 -29.84 34.62
N ASN A 75 -14.09 -30.74 33.90
CA ASN A 75 -15.44 -31.24 34.20
C ASN A 75 -16.48 -30.13 34.46
N SER A 76 -16.23 -28.92 33.95
CA SER A 76 -17.07 -27.74 34.12
C SER A 76 -17.22 -27.02 32.77
N PRO A 77 -18.43 -26.95 32.20
CA PRO A 77 -18.64 -26.43 30.84
C PRO A 77 -18.52 -24.89 30.77
N TRP A 78 -18.69 -24.17 31.89
CA TRP A 78 -18.78 -22.71 31.91
C TRP A 78 -17.50 -22.00 31.46
N TYR A 79 -16.33 -22.50 31.87
CA TYR A 79 -15.05 -21.94 31.43
C TYR A 79 -14.83 -22.12 29.92
N GLY A 80 -15.35 -23.21 29.35
CA GLY A 80 -15.24 -23.53 27.93
C GLY A 80 -16.10 -22.63 27.06
N VAL A 81 -17.27 -22.21 27.55
CA VAL A 81 -18.11 -21.22 26.87
C VAL A 81 -17.40 -19.87 26.81
N PHE A 82 -16.90 -19.36 27.93
CA PHE A 82 -16.25 -18.05 27.97
C PHE A 82 -14.97 -18.02 27.12
N MET A 83 -14.10 -19.03 27.28
CA MET A 83 -12.86 -19.12 26.51
C MET A 83 -13.13 -19.39 25.03
N GLY A 84 -14.07 -20.29 24.71
CA GLY A 84 -14.48 -20.60 23.36
C GLY A 84 -15.12 -19.41 22.64
N LEU A 85 -15.87 -18.57 23.36
CA LEU A 85 -16.42 -17.32 22.82
C LEU A 85 -15.31 -16.31 22.50
N MET A 86 -14.35 -16.11 23.41
CA MET A 86 -13.22 -15.19 23.17
C MET A 86 -12.33 -15.65 22.00
N VAL A 87 -12.00 -16.94 21.95
CA VAL A 87 -11.22 -17.53 20.84
C VAL A 87 -12.00 -17.52 19.54
N GLY A 88 -13.30 -17.86 19.58
CA GLY A 88 -14.18 -17.83 18.42
C GLY A 88 -14.33 -16.44 17.83
N LEU A 89 -14.44 -15.41 18.67
CA LEU A 89 -14.45 -14.02 18.23
C LEU A 89 -13.14 -13.61 17.55
N LEU A 90 -12.00 -14.00 18.12
CA LEU A 90 -10.69 -13.76 17.51
C LEU A 90 -10.56 -14.43 16.15
N ILE A 91 -10.96 -15.70 16.03
CA ILE A 91 -10.91 -16.45 14.76
C ILE A 91 -11.85 -15.82 13.73
N ALA A 92 -13.07 -15.44 14.11
CA ALA A 92 -14.01 -14.77 13.24
C ALA A 92 -13.43 -13.44 12.71
N MET A 93 -12.76 -12.66 13.57
CA MET A 93 -12.09 -11.42 13.18
C MET A 93 -10.93 -11.67 12.21
N LEU A 94 -10.14 -12.73 12.42
CA LEU A 94 -9.05 -13.11 11.50
C LEU A 94 -9.56 -13.54 10.12
N ILE A 95 -10.65 -14.30 10.07
CA ILE A 95 -11.28 -14.70 8.81
C ILE A 95 -11.77 -13.46 8.06
N LEU A 96 -12.46 -12.56 8.76
CA LEU A 96 -12.94 -11.30 8.18
C LEU A 96 -11.79 -10.46 7.62
N ALA A 97 -10.71 -10.29 8.38
CA ALA A 97 -9.53 -9.54 7.96
C ALA A 97 -8.91 -10.13 6.68
N ARG A 98 -8.69 -11.45 6.63
CA ARG A 98 -8.14 -12.13 5.44
C ARG A 98 -9.02 -11.99 4.21
N LYS A 99 -10.34 -12.02 4.42
CA LYS A 99 -11.29 -11.93 3.33
C LYS A 99 -11.42 -10.51 2.78
N ALA A 100 -11.44 -9.52 3.68
CA ALA A 100 -11.39 -8.11 3.33
C ALA A 100 -10.11 -7.75 2.55
N GLU A 101 -8.96 -8.28 2.97
CA GLU A 101 -7.69 -8.11 2.24
C GLU A 101 -7.78 -8.65 0.81
N ARG A 102 -8.29 -9.88 0.62
CA ARG A 102 -8.47 -10.46 -0.71
C ARG A 102 -9.43 -9.64 -1.57
N ALA A 103 -10.53 -9.15 -1.00
CA ALA A 103 -11.49 -8.31 -1.70
C ALA A 103 -10.90 -6.94 -2.08
N ALA A 104 -10.10 -6.33 -1.20
CA ALA A 104 -9.40 -5.08 -1.50
C ALA A 104 -8.42 -5.25 -2.67
N PHE A 105 -7.61 -6.31 -2.65
CA PHE A 105 -6.70 -6.63 -3.76
C PHE A 105 -7.43 -6.95 -5.07
N ALA A 106 -8.59 -7.59 -5.01
CA ALA A 106 -9.39 -7.87 -6.21
C ALA A 106 -9.85 -6.59 -6.93
N ARG A 107 -10.06 -5.50 -6.21
CA ARG A 107 -10.51 -4.21 -6.79
C ARG A 107 -9.40 -3.42 -7.46
N ILE A 108 -8.18 -3.50 -6.90
CA ILE A 108 -7.02 -2.81 -7.49
C ILE A 108 -6.32 -3.66 -8.55
N LYS A 109 -6.74 -4.91 -8.73
CA LYS A 109 -6.18 -5.81 -9.73
C LYS A 109 -6.35 -5.23 -11.15
N GLY A 110 -5.26 -5.24 -11.92
CA GLY A 110 -5.23 -4.72 -13.29
C GLY A 110 -5.12 -3.20 -13.38
N GLN A 111 -5.09 -2.48 -12.25
CA GLN A 111 -4.77 -1.05 -12.25
C GLN A 111 -3.24 -0.86 -12.25
N PRO A 112 -2.72 0.17 -12.93
CA PRO A 112 -1.31 0.56 -12.82
C PRO A 112 -0.96 0.88 -11.35
N GLY A 113 0.15 0.37 -10.86
CA GLY A 113 0.59 0.49 -9.47
C GLY A 113 0.07 -0.58 -8.51
N ALA A 114 -0.75 -1.53 -8.98
CA ALA A 114 -1.33 -2.56 -8.10
C ALA A 114 -0.27 -3.43 -7.44
N ALA A 115 0.77 -3.82 -8.19
CA ALA A 115 1.86 -4.64 -7.67
C ALA A 115 2.63 -3.93 -6.55
N LEU A 116 2.84 -2.60 -6.67
CA LEU A 116 3.47 -1.80 -5.63
C LEU A 116 2.63 -1.79 -4.34
N ALA A 117 1.32 -1.57 -4.45
CA ALA A 117 0.43 -1.60 -3.28
C ALA A 117 0.48 -2.96 -2.56
N ALA A 118 0.53 -4.06 -3.32
CA ALA A 118 0.69 -5.39 -2.74
C ALA A 118 2.06 -5.58 -2.08
N MET A 119 3.15 -5.04 -2.65
CA MET A 119 4.47 -5.11 -2.01
C MET A 119 4.58 -4.23 -0.77
N GLN A 120 3.98 -3.03 -0.76
CA GLN A 120 3.97 -2.15 0.41
C GLN A 120 3.22 -2.75 1.60
N SER A 121 2.31 -3.71 1.37
CA SER A 121 1.68 -4.49 2.44
C SER A 121 2.66 -5.39 3.21
N ILE A 122 3.87 -5.63 2.68
CA ILE A 122 4.91 -6.44 3.34
C ILE A 122 5.43 -5.70 4.56
N ARG A 123 5.17 -6.25 5.75
CA ARG A 123 5.54 -5.61 7.02
C ARG A 123 7.03 -5.61 7.31
N ARG A 124 7.77 -6.66 6.93
CA ARG A 124 9.18 -6.89 7.33
C ARG A 124 9.97 -7.70 6.31
N GLY A 125 11.28 -7.50 6.31
CA GLY A 125 12.26 -8.34 5.59
C GLY A 125 12.57 -7.90 4.17
N TRP A 126 11.72 -7.06 3.58
CA TRP A 126 11.91 -6.43 2.28
C TRP A 126 11.86 -4.92 2.43
N ASN A 127 12.73 -4.25 1.68
CA ASN A 127 12.74 -2.82 1.45
C ASN A 127 12.21 -2.59 0.04
N VAL A 128 10.97 -2.12 -0.05
CA VAL A 128 10.26 -1.89 -1.32
C VAL A 128 10.53 -0.46 -1.76
N GLU A 129 10.89 -0.28 -3.04
CA GLU A 129 11.06 1.05 -3.60
C GLU A 129 9.70 1.63 -3.98
N ASP A 130 9.39 2.84 -3.49
CA ASP A 130 8.11 3.51 -3.73
C ASP A 130 7.92 3.98 -5.17
N GLU A 131 9.01 4.08 -5.92
CA GLU A 131 8.97 4.50 -7.32
C GLU A 131 9.23 3.33 -8.26
N PRO A 132 8.57 3.30 -9.42
CA PRO A 132 8.86 2.31 -10.45
C PRO A 132 10.29 2.46 -10.96
N VAL A 133 10.99 1.34 -11.12
CA VAL A 133 12.37 1.31 -11.60
C VAL A 133 12.43 1.55 -13.10
N GLN A 134 11.51 0.93 -13.84
CA GLN A 134 11.32 1.20 -15.26
C GLN A 134 9.84 1.38 -15.57
N ILE A 135 9.56 2.31 -16.47
CA ILE A 135 8.23 2.57 -17.01
C ILE A 135 8.35 2.54 -18.52
N ASP A 136 7.47 1.81 -19.20
CA ASP A 136 7.32 1.98 -20.64
C ASP A 136 6.45 3.22 -20.93
N PRO A 137 6.98 4.26 -21.62
CA PRO A 137 6.26 5.52 -21.79
C PRO A 137 4.98 5.39 -22.63
N ARG A 138 4.88 4.35 -23.47
CA ARG A 138 3.70 4.11 -24.30
C ARG A 138 2.63 3.29 -23.57
N SER A 139 3.01 2.13 -23.02
CA SER A 139 2.06 1.22 -22.38
C SER A 139 1.82 1.48 -20.90
N GLN A 140 2.55 2.43 -20.30
CA GLN A 140 2.47 2.79 -18.87
C GLN A 140 2.70 1.61 -17.92
N LYS A 141 3.28 0.51 -18.41
CA LYS A 141 3.61 -0.66 -17.59
C LYS A 141 4.79 -0.35 -16.72
N MET A 142 4.63 -0.63 -15.44
CA MET A 142 5.60 -0.33 -14.41
C MET A 142 6.30 -1.60 -13.94
N LEU A 143 7.59 -1.48 -13.68
CA LEU A 143 8.39 -2.50 -13.03
C LEU A 143 8.84 -2.00 -11.68
N PHE A 144 8.60 -2.79 -10.64
CA PHE A 144 8.99 -2.43 -9.29
C PHE A 144 10.07 -3.35 -8.76
N ARG A 145 10.80 -2.86 -7.76
CA ARG A 145 11.92 -3.57 -7.14
C ARG A 145 11.79 -3.56 -5.63
N ALA A 146 12.18 -4.68 -5.04
CA ALA A 146 12.36 -4.81 -3.61
C ALA A 146 13.71 -5.48 -3.32
N SER A 147 14.38 -5.01 -2.28
CA SER A 147 15.66 -5.58 -1.81
C SER A 147 15.51 -6.11 -0.38
N GLY A 148 16.20 -7.18 -0.04
CA GLY A 148 16.07 -7.76 1.29
C GLY A 148 17.05 -8.90 1.55
N ARG A 149 16.82 -9.64 2.63
CA ARG A 149 17.65 -10.80 3.00
C ARG A 149 17.53 -11.99 2.05
N SER A 150 16.45 -12.02 1.28
CA SER A 150 16.23 -13.01 0.24
C SER A 150 16.92 -12.66 -1.09
N GLY A 151 17.59 -11.51 -1.16
CA GLY A 151 18.23 -10.97 -2.36
C GLY A 151 17.44 -9.80 -2.94
N VAL A 152 17.32 -9.78 -4.26
CA VAL A 152 16.61 -8.73 -5.01
C VAL A 152 15.41 -9.36 -5.72
N ALA A 153 14.23 -8.81 -5.51
CA ALA A 153 13.02 -9.19 -6.21
C ALA A 153 12.64 -8.09 -7.19
N ILE A 154 12.36 -8.48 -8.43
CA ILE A 154 11.88 -7.61 -9.49
C ILE A 154 10.48 -8.09 -9.84
N VAL A 155 9.50 -7.19 -9.76
CA VAL A 155 8.08 -7.52 -9.89
C VAL A 155 7.50 -6.79 -11.09
N ALA A 156 6.95 -7.56 -12.03
CA ALA A 156 6.13 -7.06 -13.13
C ALA A 156 4.64 -7.16 -12.79
N GLU A 157 3.87 -6.18 -13.26
CA GLU A 157 2.42 -6.15 -13.06
C GLU A 157 1.65 -7.16 -13.90
N ASP A 158 2.22 -7.58 -15.02
CA ASP A 158 1.63 -8.56 -15.94
C ASP A 158 2.69 -9.38 -16.70
N SER A 159 2.26 -10.44 -17.36
CA SER A 159 3.09 -11.33 -18.20
C SER A 159 3.24 -10.87 -19.65
N SER A 160 2.90 -9.61 -19.95
CA SER A 160 2.98 -9.13 -21.32
C SER A 160 4.42 -9.13 -21.84
N ALA A 161 4.59 -9.25 -23.16
CA ALA A 161 5.91 -9.22 -23.80
C ALA A 161 6.73 -7.96 -23.44
N ILE A 162 6.05 -6.82 -23.24
CA ILE A 162 6.68 -5.57 -22.81
C ILE A 162 7.24 -5.71 -21.40
N SER A 163 6.43 -6.19 -20.45
CA SER A 163 6.84 -6.39 -19.05
C SER A 163 7.95 -7.43 -18.91
N MET A 164 7.90 -8.51 -19.67
CA MET A 164 8.97 -9.52 -19.70
C MET A 164 10.29 -8.95 -20.25
N ARG A 165 10.22 -8.08 -21.27
CA ARG A 165 11.40 -7.37 -21.78
C ARG A 165 11.98 -6.41 -20.73
N LEU A 166 11.12 -5.67 -20.02
CA LEU A 166 11.53 -4.78 -18.94
C LEU A 166 12.18 -5.56 -17.77
N LEU A 167 11.59 -6.70 -17.40
CA LEU A 167 12.13 -7.62 -16.39
C LEU A 167 13.55 -8.07 -16.73
N GLU A 168 13.78 -8.61 -17.94
CA GLU A 168 15.09 -9.13 -18.30
C GLU A 168 16.14 -8.00 -18.44
N LYS A 169 15.73 -6.82 -18.93
CA LYS A 169 16.58 -5.63 -18.98
C LYS A 169 17.05 -5.21 -17.58
N GLU A 170 16.13 -5.13 -16.62
CA GLU A 170 16.45 -4.79 -15.24
C GLU A 170 17.28 -5.87 -14.54
N ARG A 171 16.93 -7.14 -14.75
CA ARG A 171 17.67 -8.30 -14.26
C ARG A 171 19.13 -8.28 -14.75
N ARG A 172 19.37 -7.94 -16.02
CA ARG A 172 20.73 -7.79 -16.56
C ARG A 172 21.46 -6.59 -15.97
N ALA A 173 20.76 -5.48 -15.73
CA ALA A 173 21.34 -4.30 -15.07
C ALA A 173 21.78 -4.61 -13.64
N ILE A 174 20.93 -5.27 -12.85
CA ILE A 174 21.23 -5.68 -11.48
C ILE A 174 22.39 -6.68 -11.45
N ARG A 175 22.38 -7.69 -12.33
CA ARG A 175 23.48 -8.66 -12.40
C ARG A 175 24.82 -8.03 -12.70
N ARG A 176 24.88 -6.97 -13.52
CA ARG A 176 26.14 -6.26 -13.79
C ARG A 176 26.69 -5.54 -12.55
N VAL A 177 25.84 -5.14 -11.61
CA VAL A 177 26.27 -4.42 -10.40
C VAL A 177 26.58 -5.39 -9.26
N LEU A 178 25.84 -6.48 -9.15
CA LEU A 178 25.97 -7.46 -8.07
C LEU A 178 26.86 -8.66 -8.44
N GLN A 179 27.77 -8.52 -9.41
CA GLN A 179 28.60 -9.62 -9.93
C GLN A 179 29.43 -10.33 -8.85
N HIS A 180 29.81 -9.63 -7.78
CA HIS A 180 30.74 -10.13 -6.76
C HIS A 180 30.07 -10.83 -5.57
N ASP A 181 28.76 -10.69 -5.37
CA ASP A 181 28.12 -11.06 -4.10
C ASP A 181 27.19 -12.28 -4.18
N SER A 182 27.13 -12.97 -5.32
CA SER A 182 26.24 -14.14 -5.53
C SER A 182 24.78 -13.92 -5.08
N VAL A 183 24.29 -12.68 -5.21
CA VAL A 183 22.97 -12.29 -4.70
C VAL A 183 21.87 -12.89 -5.57
N PRO A 184 20.88 -13.60 -4.99
CA PRO A 184 19.74 -14.11 -5.76
C PRO A 184 18.91 -12.96 -6.35
N VAL A 185 18.62 -13.05 -7.65
CA VAL A 185 17.72 -12.13 -8.36
C VAL A 185 16.46 -12.89 -8.78
N HIS A 186 15.35 -12.60 -8.09
CA HIS A 186 14.04 -13.22 -8.31
C HIS A 186 13.22 -12.38 -9.28
N GLN A 187 12.67 -13.02 -10.31
CA GLN A 187 11.70 -12.39 -11.21
C GLN A 187 10.32 -12.89 -10.83
N ILE A 188 9.41 -11.98 -10.56
CA ILE A 188 8.05 -12.29 -10.15
C ILE A 188 7.11 -11.58 -11.11
N VAL A 189 6.19 -12.34 -11.68
CA VAL A 189 5.14 -11.80 -12.55
C VAL A 189 3.83 -11.90 -11.79
N VAL A 190 3.09 -10.79 -11.71
CA VAL A 190 1.78 -10.75 -11.06
C VAL A 190 0.71 -11.13 -12.08
N GLY A 191 -0.20 -12.00 -11.65
CA GLY A 191 -1.35 -12.41 -12.46
C GLY A 191 -1.97 -13.72 -11.95
N ASP A 192 -2.84 -14.35 -12.74
CA ASP A 192 -3.50 -15.62 -12.38
C ASP A 192 -3.11 -16.81 -13.27
N GLY A 193 -2.22 -16.61 -14.24
CA GLY A 193 -1.75 -17.65 -15.13
C GLY A 193 -0.75 -18.61 -14.47
N ASP A 194 -0.35 -19.63 -15.22
CA ASP A 194 0.64 -20.60 -14.77
C ASP A 194 2.02 -19.93 -14.58
N GLY A 195 2.60 -20.10 -13.40
CA GLY A 195 3.87 -19.47 -13.03
C GLY A 195 3.74 -18.00 -12.60
N GLU A 196 2.54 -17.43 -12.60
CA GLU A 196 2.26 -16.08 -12.09
C GLU A 196 1.86 -16.14 -10.61
N VAL A 197 2.09 -15.04 -9.90
CA VAL A 197 1.72 -14.90 -8.49
C VAL A 197 0.48 -14.01 -8.38
N PRO A 198 -0.64 -14.51 -7.83
CA PRO A 198 -1.82 -13.69 -7.62
C PRO A 198 -1.52 -12.50 -6.73
N LEU A 199 -2.07 -11.33 -7.06
CA LEU A 199 -1.78 -10.07 -6.38
C LEU A 199 -1.92 -10.14 -4.85
N HIS A 200 -3.00 -10.76 -4.36
CA HIS A 200 -3.28 -10.95 -2.94
C HIS A 200 -2.31 -11.92 -2.23
N LYS A 201 -1.53 -12.72 -2.97
CA LYS A 201 -0.53 -13.65 -2.43
C LYS A 201 0.89 -13.12 -2.55
N LEU A 202 1.12 -12.04 -3.30
CA LEU A 202 2.45 -11.51 -3.58
C LEU A 202 3.25 -11.25 -2.29
N SER A 203 2.63 -10.58 -1.31
CA SER A 203 3.27 -10.25 -0.03
C SER A 203 3.73 -11.51 0.72
N SER A 204 2.87 -12.51 0.82
CA SER A 204 3.14 -13.79 1.49
C SER A 204 4.17 -14.63 0.72
N TYR A 205 4.08 -14.64 -0.62
CA TYR A 205 5.03 -15.31 -1.49
C TYR A 205 6.44 -14.75 -1.27
N MET A 206 6.59 -13.43 -1.27
CA MET A 206 7.87 -12.78 -1.06
C MET A 206 8.44 -13.01 0.34
N GLN A 207 7.61 -13.00 1.37
CA GLN A 207 8.05 -13.24 2.75
C GLN A 207 8.55 -14.66 3.01
N ARG A 208 8.02 -15.65 2.25
CA ARG A 208 8.39 -17.08 2.36
C ARG A 208 9.65 -17.45 1.59
N MET A 209 10.17 -16.55 0.75
CA MET A 209 11.40 -16.82 0.02
C MET A 209 12.58 -17.09 0.96
N LYS A 210 13.46 -18.01 0.54
CA LYS A 210 14.69 -18.34 1.29
C LYS A 210 15.53 -17.08 1.51
N LYS A 211 16.19 -16.99 2.67
CA LYS A 211 16.96 -15.82 3.11
C LYS A 211 18.45 -16.19 3.17
N PRO A 212 19.14 -16.34 2.03
CA PRO A 212 20.56 -16.72 2.04
C PRO A 212 21.46 -15.61 2.58
N LEU A 213 21.01 -14.34 2.57
CA LEU A 213 21.82 -13.22 3.03
C LEU A 213 21.63 -12.95 4.53
N THR A 214 22.74 -12.57 5.15
CA THR A 214 22.76 -11.96 6.48
C THR A 214 22.11 -10.57 6.46
N LYS A 215 21.86 -10.00 7.64
CA LYS A 215 21.23 -8.67 7.75
C LYS A 215 22.14 -7.56 7.21
N SER A 216 23.45 -7.66 7.44
CA SER A 216 24.47 -6.72 6.95
C SER A 216 24.60 -6.79 5.42
N GLU A 217 24.69 -7.99 4.85
CA GLU A 217 24.75 -8.18 3.39
C GLU A 217 23.49 -7.63 2.71
N GLY A 218 22.31 -7.93 3.25
CA GLY A 218 21.05 -7.39 2.70
C GLY A 218 21.00 -5.86 2.72
N ALA A 219 21.57 -5.22 3.76
CA ALA A 219 21.68 -3.77 3.83
C ALA A 219 22.72 -3.21 2.84
N ALA A 220 23.84 -3.89 2.65
CA ALA A 220 24.86 -3.50 1.66
C ALA A 220 24.34 -3.63 0.21
N VAL A 221 23.50 -4.64 -0.07
CA VAL A 221 22.83 -4.80 -1.36
C VAL A 221 21.86 -3.65 -1.62
N SER A 222 21.00 -3.31 -0.66
CA SER A 222 20.04 -2.21 -0.82
C SER A 222 20.74 -0.86 -1.03
N GLN A 223 21.83 -0.59 -0.32
CA GLN A 223 22.62 0.63 -0.49
C GLN A 223 23.25 0.73 -1.88
N ARG A 224 23.85 -0.36 -2.41
CA ARG A 224 24.43 -0.37 -3.77
C ARG A 224 23.38 -0.18 -4.86
N LEU A 225 22.22 -0.81 -4.72
CA LEU A 225 21.10 -0.63 -5.67
C LEU A 225 20.57 0.81 -5.67
N ASN A 226 20.47 1.43 -4.50
CA ASN A 226 20.05 2.83 -4.39
C ASN A 226 21.01 3.80 -5.09
N VAL A 227 22.32 3.54 -5.03
CA VAL A 227 23.34 4.34 -5.74
C VAL A 227 23.15 4.23 -7.26
N LEU A 228 22.91 3.02 -7.77
CA LEU A 228 22.62 2.80 -9.20
C LEU A 228 21.37 3.55 -9.67
N HIS A 229 20.30 3.50 -8.86
CA HIS A 229 19.05 4.17 -9.21
C HIS A 229 19.24 5.69 -9.33
N ARG A 230 20.02 6.28 -8.42
CA ARG A 230 20.37 7.70 -8.45
C ARG A 230 21.19 8.07 -9.69
N SER A 231 22.17 7.25 -10.08
CA SER A 231 23.00 7.55 -11.26
C SER A 231 22.19 7.53 -12.57
N LEU A 232 21.23 6.61 -12.71
CA LEU A 232 20.35 6.53 -13.89
C LEU A 232 19.41 7.75 -14.00
N ARG A 233 18.93 8.29 -12.86
CA ARG A 233 18.11 9.51 -12.86
C ARG A 233 18.89 10.77 -13.18
N GLN A 234 20.15 10.86 -12.76
CA GLN A 234 21.00 12.02 -13.05
C GLN A 234 21.28 12.16 -14.56
N SER A 235 21.29 11.04 -15.29
CA SER A 235 21.50 11.00 -16.74
C SER A 235 20.27 11.29 -17.59
N MET A 236 19.06 11.36 -17.01
CA MET A 236 17.87 11.81 -17.75
C MET A 236 17.71 13.33 -17.56
N PRO A 237 17.95 14.15 -18.59
CA PRO A 237 17.67 15.58 -18.50
C PRO A 237 16.19 15.75 -18.15
N LYS A 238 15.89 16.45 -17.06
CA LYS A 238 14.52 16.82 -16.74
C LYS A 238 14.00 17.61 -17.93
N GLY A 239 13.06 17.02 -18.68
CA GLY A 239 12.50 17.63 -19.87
C GLY A 239 12.07 19.05 -19.53
N ILE A 240 12.75 20.03 -20.13
CA ILE A 240 12.26 21.41 -20.11
C ILE A 240 10.94 21.36 -20.85
N ASP A 241 9.85 21.59 -20.13
CA ASP A 241 8.54 21.78 -20.71
C ASP A 241 8.64 22.91 -21.76
N PRO A 242 8.50 22.62 -23.06
CA PRO A 242 8.65 23.63 -24.12
C PRO A 242 7.55 24.69 -24.00
N MET A 243 6.43 24.38 -23.34
CA MET A 243 5.35 25.33 -23.07
C MET A 243 5.67 26.28 -21.91
N ARG A 244 6.77 26.04 -21.17
CA ARG A 244 7.17 26.81 -19.99
C ARG A 244 8.59 27.39 -20.08
N ALA A 245 9.26 27.24 -21.21
CA ALA A 245 10.53 27.86 -21.51
C ALA A 245 10.36 29.40 -21.62
N ARG A 246 10.45 30.11 -20.50
CA ARG A 246 10.50 31.58 -20.50
C ARG A 246 11.89 32.02 -20.96
N PRO A 247 12.02 32.77 -22.07
CA PRO A 247 13.30 33.34 -22.46
C PRO A 247 13.80 34.25 -21.35
N ASN A 248 15.00 33.99 -20.84
CA ASN A 248 15.62 34.87 -19.85
C ASN A 248 16.00 36.18 -20.55
N ARG A 249 15.15 37.21 -20.41
CA ARG A 249 15.35 38.55 -20.99
C ARG A 249 16.70 39.18 -20.62
N LYS A 250 17.31 38.73 -19.52
CA LYS A 250 18.63 39.19 -19.06
C LYS A 250 19.80 38.59 -19.86
N ALA A 251 19.60 37.46 -20.54
CA ALA A 251 20.60 36.83 -21.42
C ALA A 251 20.53 37.34 -22.86
N MET A 252 19.43 38.01 -23.25
CA MET A 252 19.27 38.62 -24.59
C MET A 252 19.81 40.06 -24.69
N ARG A 253 20.26 40.65 -23.58
CA ARG A 253 21.00 41.93 -23.62
C ARG A 253 22.48 41.60 -23.50
N GLY A 254 23.15 41.60 -24.65
CA GLY A 254 24.60 41.45 -24.75
C GLY A 254 25.33 42.45 -23.86
N ARG A 255 26.54 42.05 -23.46
CA ARG A 255 27.53 42.91 -22.79
C ARG A 255 27.84 44.14 -23.62
#